data_AF-A0A3L7ND73-F1
#
_entry.id   AF-A0A3L7ND73-F1
#
_cell.length_a   1.000
_cell.length_b   1.000
_cell.length_c   1.000
_cell.angle_alpha   90.00
_cell.angle_beta   90.00
_cell.angle_gamma   90.00
#
_symmetry.space_group_name_H-M   'P 1'
#
loop_
_entity.id
_entity.type
_entity.pdbx_description
1 polymer ?
#
loop_
_entity_poly.entity_id
_entity_poly.type
_entity_poly.pdbx_seq_one_letter_code
_entity_poly.pdbx_strand_id
1 'polypeptide(L)'
;MLLQYRTDSFLLILCCVALASGTSASAGSLRAGAARVAITPEIGGDIVGGFLPVRATELHDPLHVRCLVLDDGINRLAIVVCDLLGMHRSLGDSARRRIEKEIGIAKEAVMISCTHTHSATSVLGNRFETEQELDAYQTTVADAIVEGVRQAVLTSQPAQLGFTTIQRPDHVFNRRWFLKPGSMPPNPFGEIDMVKMNPSAGSADLIEPAGPTDPTVSILAVRQPDGRMISVFASYSLHYVGGVGNGHISSDYFGMFCDELVRLAGDRNASMVPMLANGTSGDINNINFRTPRSGQKPYEQMQLVAHDVASGVFAAMATLNYSGDLSLGFRYREEPISLRMPTPEQIQWATSTLASPAPSAGTTDLPRIYAERTLRLAEQAKSSPIIRLPLQVLRIGDIGIGTMPCEVFCEIGLELKRTSKLQPAMLLSLAHGYFGYLPSVRHHRLGGYETWLGTNRLEPTASVTMLESLLQMSDELALEATEKETIAPATTK
;
A
#
# COMPACT_ATOMS: atom_id res chain seq x y z
N MET A 1 -76.42 -26.70 50.90
CA MET A 1 -75.72 -25.63 51.65
C MET A 1 -74.55 -26.29 52.37
N LEU A 2 -73.35 -26.27 51.76
CA LEU A 2 -72.22 -25.38 52.14
C LEU A 2 -71.63 -25.84 53.50
N LEU A 3 -70.45 -26.46 53.62
CA LEU A 3 -69.11 -26.02 53.21
C LEU A 3 -68.12 -27.22 53.10
N GLN A 4 -67.26 -27.22 52.08
CA GLN A 4 -66.02 -28.00 52.00
C GLN A 4 -64.85 -27.11 52.41
N TYR A 5 -63.94 -27.59 53.27
CA TYR A 5 -62.59 -27.03 53.43
C TYR A 5 -61.59 -28.04 52.85
N ARG A 6 -60.94 -27.67 51.75
CA ARG A 6 -59.77 -28.34 51.20
C ARG A 6 -58.52 -27.62 51.69
N THR A 7 -57.52 -28.41 52.06
CA THR A 7 -56.16 -28.02 52.41
C THR A 7 -55.37 -27.67 51.15
N ASP A 8 -54.85 -26.44 51.06
CA ASP A 8 -53.93 -26.02 50.00
C ASP A 8 -52.48 -26.19 50.44
N SER A 9 -51.75 -27.06 49.74
CA SER A 9 -50.29 -27.20 49.82
C SER A 9 -49.64 -26.18 48.88
N PHE A 10 -48.90 -25.22 49.42
CA PHE A 10 -48.05 -24.32 48.63
C PHE A 10 -46.69 -24.97 48.35
N LEU A 11 -46.42 -25.25 47.07
CA LEU A 11 -45.12 -25.68 46.55
C LEU A 11 -44.29 -24.42 46.22
N LEU A 12 -43.21 -24.16 46.97
CA LEU A 12 -42.28 -23.07 46.70
C LEU A 12 -41.34 -23.49 45.54
N ILE A 13 -41.46 -22.83 44.38
CA ILE A 13 -40.51 -22.95 43.27
C ILE A 13 -39.41 -21.89 43.50
N LEU A 14 -38.19 -22.35 43.79
CA LEU A 14 -37.01 -21.51 43.93
C LEU A 14 -36.44 -21.21 42.53
N CYS A 15 -36.72 -20.02 41.99
CA CYS A 15 -36.08 -19.53 40.77
C CYS A 15 -34.64 -19.08 41.08
N CYS A 16 -33.66 -19.88 40.69
CA CYS A 16 -32.25 -19.47 40.64
C CYS A 16 -32.06 -18.46 39.49
N VAL A 17 -32.04 -17.17 39.81
CA VAL A 17 -31.54 -16.13 38.90
C VAL A 17 -30.02 -16.26 38.84
N ALA A 18 -29.52 -16.84 37.76
CA ALA A 18 -28.10 -16.78 37.43
C ALA A 18 -27.76 -15.34 37.03
N LEU A 19 -27.16 -14.59 37.96
CA LEU A 19 -26.47 -13.35 37.67
C LEU A 19 -25.28 -13.68 36.77
N ALA A 20 -25.47 -13.50 35.46
CA ALA A 20 -24.37 -13.46 34.51
C ALA A 20 -23.57 -12.19 34.79
N SER A 21 -22.52 -12.33 35.61
CA SER A 21 -21.49 -11.31 35.74
C SER A 21 -20.83 -11.15 34.38
N GLY A 22 -21.25 -10.14 33.62
CA GLY A 22 -20.54 -9.69 32.44
C GLY A 22 -19.13 -9.29 32.88
N THR A 23 -18.15 -10.15 32.62
CA THR A 23 -16.75 -9.76 32.67
C THR A 23 -16.57 -8.70 31.60
N SER A 24 -16.55 -7.44 32.03
CA SER A 24 -15.92 -6.35 31.28
C SER A 24 -14.52 -6.83 30.91
N ALA A 25 -14.29 -7.16 29.65
CA ALA A 25 -12.96 -7.46 29.14
C ALA A 25 -12.12 -6.21 29.37
N SER A 26 -11.22 -6.27 30.35
CA SER A 26 -10.11 -5.32 30.45
C SER A 26 -9.39 -5.36 29.12
N ALA A 27 -9.15 -4.21 28.48
CA ALA A 27 -8.22 -4.10 27.38
C ALA A 27 -6.91 -4.79 27.80
N GLY A 28 -6.43 -5.72 26.98
CA GLY A 28 -5.19 -6.43 27.25
C GLY A 28 -4.01 -5.53 26.90
N SER A 29 -2.85 -5.74 27.55
CA SER A 29 -1.61 -5.16 27.06
C SER A 29 -1.37 -5.61 25.61
N LEU A 30 -1.08 -4.67 24.70
CA LEU A 30 -0.82 -4.91 23.29
C LEU A 30 0.10 -6.11 23.10
N ARG A 31 -0.27 -7.00 22.18
CA ARG A 31 0.58 -8.07 21.70
C ARG A 31 0.93 -7.85 20.23
N ALA A 32 2.11 -8.29 19.86
CA ALA A 32 2.54 -8.26 18.48
C ALA A 32 3.41 -9.46 18.15
N GLY A 33 3.33 -9.90 16.90
CA GLY A 33 4.28 -10.84 16.31
C GLY A 33 4.50 -10.49 14.85
N ALA A 34 5.63 -10.93 14.31
CA ALA A 34 6.02 -10.60 12.95
C ALA A 34 6.72 -11.77 12.31
N ALA A 35 6.60 -11.88 10.99
CA ALA A 35 7.20 -12.95 10.21
C ALA A 35 7.56 -12.47 8.82
N ARG A 36 8.51 -13.15 8.19
CA ARG A 36 8.83 -12.99 6.76
C ARG A 36 8.78 -14.35 6.07
N VAL A 37 8.19 -14.38 4.88
CA VAL A 37 8.07 -15.58 4.05
C VAL A 37 8.59 -15.24 2.66
N ALA A 38 9.44 -16.10 2.09
CA ALA A 38 9.97 -15.88 0.75
C ALA A 38 8.88 -16.06 -0.32
N ILE A 39 8.92 -15.19 -1.33
CA ILE A 39 8.08 -15.26 -2.53
C ILE A 39 8.91 -15.14 -3.81
N THR A 40 10.21 -15.36 -3.72
CA THR A 40 11.10 -15.28 -4.88
C THR A 40 10.63 -16.20 -6.00
N PRO A 41 10.33 -15.68 -7.20
CA PRO A 41 9.88 -16.48 -8.33
C PRO A 41 11.03 -17.28 -8.92
N GLU A 42 10.70 -18.31 -9.70
CA GLU A 42 11.68 -19.00 -10.53
C GLU A 42 12.26 -18.08 -11.62
N ILE A 43 13.53 -18.26 -11.94
CA ILE A 43 14.17 -17.60 -13.09
C ILE A 43 13.42 -17.99 -14.36
N GLY A 44 13.30 -17.02 -15.26
CA GLY A 44 12.49 -17.15 -16.45
C GLY A 44 11.33 -16.18 -16.41
N GLY A 45 10.59 -16.01 -15.31
CA GLY A 45 9.41 -15.12 -15.32
C GLY A 45 9.66 -13.71 -15.88
N ASP A 46 8.61 -13.08 -16.42
CA ASP A 46 8.71 -11.75 -16.99
C ASP A 46 8.73 -10.68 -15.88
N ILE A 47 9.82 -9.92 -15.81
CA ILE A 47 9.96 -8.74 -14.97
C ILE A 47 9.10 -7.62 -15.55
N VAL A 48 8.29 -7.02 -14.67
CA VAL A 48 7.31 -5.97 -15.02
C VAL A 48 7.64 -4.63 -14.36
N GLY A 49 7.12 -3.55 -14.95
CA GLY A 49 7.32 -2.17 -14.48
C GLY A 49 7.67 -1.20 -15.62
N GLY A 50 8.41 -1.72 -16.63
CA GLY A 50 8.69 -1.02 -17.88
C GLY A 50 7.56 -1.08 -18.91
N PHE A 51 7.78 -0.45 -20.08
CA PHE A 51 6.83 -0.51 -21.21
C PHE A 51 6.76 -1.89 -21.86
N LEU A 52 7.90 -2.61 -21.88
CA LEU A 52 8.02 -3.98 -22.33
C LEU A 52 8.57 -4.82 -21.18
N PRO A 53 8.10 -6.06 -20.99
CA PRO A 53 8.66 -6.97 -20.00
C PRO A 53 10.10 -7.36 -20.35
N VAL A 54 10.89 -7.67 -19.33
CA VAL A 54 12.25 -8.22 -19.46
C VAL A 54 12.27 -9.60 -18.84
N ARG A 55 12.83 -10.60 -19.55
CA ARG A 55 12.93 -11.96 -19.00
C ARG A 55 13.87 -11.97 -17.79
N ALA A 56 13.44 -12.56 -16.67
CA ALA A 56 14.31 -12.77 -15.53
C ALA A 56 15.40 -13.79 -15.88
N THR A 57 16.66 -13.43 -15.68
CA THR A 57 17.86 -14.25 -15.96
C THR A 57 18.72 -14.47 -14.73
N GLU A 58 18.60 -13.60 -13.72
CA GLU A 58 19.43 -13.65 -12.51
C GLU A 58 18.60 -13.28 -11.28
N LEU A 59 18.93 -13.87 -10.13
CA LEU A 59 18.41 -13.47 -8.83
C LEU A 59 19.49 -12.69 -8.08
N HIS A 60 19.27 -11.38 -7.86
CA HIS A 60 20.19 -10.56 -7.08
C HIS A 60 19.94 -10.73 -5.58
N ASP A 61 18.68 -10.57 -5.16
CA ASP A 61 18.24 -10.70 -3.78
C ASP A 61 16.82 -11.29 -3.70
N PRO A 62 16.50 -12.03 -2.62
CA PRO A 62 15.20 -12.69 -2.46
C PRO A 62 14.05 -11.70 -2.19
N LEU A 63 12.89 -12.00 -2.78
CA LEU A 63 11.65 -11.28 -2.55
C LEU A 63 10.91 -11.88 -1.36
N HIS A 64 10.27 -11.04 -0.54
CA HIS A 64 9.55 -11.48 0.63
C HIS A 64 8.15 -10.88 0.75
N VAL A 65 7.30 -11.62 1.44
CA VAL A 65 6.15 -11.10 2.17
C VAL A 65 6.60 -10.88 3.61
N ARG A 66 6.34 -9.69 4.15
CA ARG A 66 6.64 -9.34 5.54
C ARG A 66 5.34 -8.97 6.24
N CYS A 67 5.09 -9.61 7.37
CA CYS A 67 3.84 -9.51 8.12
C CYS A 67 4.10 -9.01 9.53
N LEU A 68 3.25 -8.11 10.01
CA LEU A 68 3.12 -7.71 11.40
C LEU A 68 1.66 -7.88 11.83
N VAL A 69 1.45 -8.58 12.94
CA VAL A 69 0.14 -8.70 13.57
C VAL A 69 0.16 -7.94 14.88
N LEU A 70 -0.85 -7.10 15.10
CA LEU A 70 -1.09 -6.35 16.34
C LEU A 70 -2.40 -6.81 16.95
N ASP A 71 -2.46 -6.97 18.26
CA ASP A 71 -3.62 -7.49 18.99
C ASP A 71 -3.77 -6.75 20.34
N ASP A 72 -4.87 -6.02 20.54
CA ASP A 72 -5.18 -5.32 21.80
C ASP A 72 -6.10 -6.14 22.75
N GLY A 73 -6.34 -7.41 22.41
CA GLY A 73 -7.26 -8.31 23.09
C GLY A 73 -8.72 -8.18 22.65
N ILE A 74 -9.06 -7.19 21.82
CA ILE A 74 -10.40 -6.96 21.26
C ILE A 74 -10.37 -7.08 19.75
N ASN A 75 -9.48 -6.32 19.11
CA ASN A 75 -9.25 -6.24 17.69
C ASN A 75 -7.85 -6.78 17.36
N ARG A 76 -7.74 -7.42 16.20
CA ARG A 76 -6.45 -7.83 15.64
C ARG A 76 -6.29 -7.24 14.26
N LEU A 77 -5.16 -6.57 14.02
CA LEU A 77 -4.79 -6.02 12.72
C LEU A 77 -3.64 -6.84 12.13
N ALA A 78 -3.66 -7.08 10.82
CA ALA A 78 -2.53 -7.64 10.09
C ALA A 78 -2.05 -6.65 9.03
N ILE A 79 -0.77 -6.29 9.08
CA ILE A 79 -0.08 -5.42 8.14
C ILE A 79 0.87 -6.28 7.31
N VAL A 80 0.70 -6.28 5.99
CA VAL A 80 1.46 -7.10 5.06
C VAL A 80 2.07 -6.22 3.97
N VAL A 81 3.37 -6.37 3.74
CA VAL A 81 4.13 -5.71 2.67
C VAL A 81 4.82 -6.76 1.81
N CYS A 82 4.57 -6.73 0.50
CA CYS A 82 5.11 -7.68 -0.46
C CYS A 82 6.13 -7.00 -1.39
N ASP A 83 7.30 -7.61 -1.58
CA ASP A 83 8.34 -7.16 -2.51
C ASP A 83 7.93 -7.43 -3.98
N LEU A 84 6.94 -6.69 -4.47
CA LEU A 84 6.31 -6.86 -5.78
C LEU A 84 5.98 -5.49 -6.40
N LEU A 85 5.78 -5.43 -7.72
CA LEU A 85 5.33 -4.23 -8.42
C LEU A 85 3.94 -3.76 -7.92
N GLY A 86 3.05 -4.71 -7.70
CA GLY A 86 1.64 -4.54 -7.38
C GLY A 86 0.98 -5.92 -7.42
N MET A 87 -0.30 -6.02 -7.05
CA MET A 87 -1.02 -7.30 -7.08
C MET A 87 -2.37 -7.18 -7.79
N HIS A 88 -2.84 -8.28 -8.38
CA HIS A 88 -4.23 -8.37 -8.80
C HIS A 88 -5.17 -8.41 -7.58
N ARG A 89 -6.35 -7.77 -7.66
CA ARG A 89 -7.33 -7.75 -6.55
C ARG A 89 -7.72 -9.15 -6.07
N SER A 90 -7.96 -10.08 -7.00
CA SER A 90 -8.33 -11.47 -6.67
C SER A 90 -7.31 -12.18 -5.78
N LEU A 91 -6.00 -11.86 -5.92
CA LEU A 91 -4.96 -12.42 -5.07
C LEU A 91 -5.13 -11.91 -3.63
N GLY A 92 -5.24 -10.58 -3.47
CA GLY A 92 -5.46 -9.95 -2.16
C GLY A 92 -6.75 -10.44 -1.50
N ASP A 93 -7.85 -10.51 -2.24
CA ASP A 93 -9.14 -11.00 -1.74
C ASP A 93 -9.10 -12.47 -1.33
N SER A 94 -8.40 -13.31 -2.11
CA SER A 94 -8.18 -14.72 -1.76
C SER A 94 -7.43 -14.85 -0.45
N ALA A 95 -6.30 -14.15 -0.30
CA ALA A 95 -5.48 -14.17 0.91
C ALA A 95 -6.26 -13.68 2.14
N ARG A 96 -6.96 -12.54 2.03
CA ARG A 96 -7.73 -11.98 3.17
C ARG A 96 -8.88 -12.88 3.61
N ARG A 97 -9.64 -13.46 2.68
CA ARG A 97 -10.70 -14.44 3.01
C ARG A 97 -10.14 -15.68 3.71
N ARG A 98 -8.97 -16.15 3.27
CA ARG A 98 -8.30 -17.31 3.89
C ARG A 98 -7.77 -16.98 5.27
N ILE A 99 -7.18 -15.81 5.47
CA ILE A 99 -6.76 -15.33 6.80
C ILE A 99 -7.95 -15.28 7.76
N GLU A 100 -9.09 -14.74 7.33
CA GLU A 100 -10.31 -14.72 8.14
C GLU A 100 -10.78 -16.12 8.51
N LYS A 101 -10.88 -17.01 7.51
CA LYS A 101 -11.37 -18.37 7.70
C LYS A 101 -10.42 -19.26 8.51
N GLU A 102 -9.11 -19.16 8.27
CA GLU A 102 -8.10 -20.08 8.80
C GLU A 102 -7.42 -19.57 10.08
N ILE A 103 -7.38 -18.25 10.29
CA ILE A 103 -6.62 -17.59 11.38
C ILE A 103 -7.53 -16.76 12.29
N GLY A 104 -8.72 -16.38 11.83
CA GLY A 104 -9.71 -15.63 12.62
C GLY A 104 -9.44 -14.13 12.70
N ILE A 105 -8.66 -13.55 11.78
CA ILE A 105 -8.52 -12.09 11.65
C ILE A 105 -9.52 -11.61 10.61
N ALA A 106 -10.44 -10.72 10.99
CA ALA A 106 -11.42 -10.16 10.05
C ALA A 106 -10.74 -9.66 8.77
N LYS A 107 -11.28 -10.00 7.60
CA LYS A 107 -10.63 -9.67 6.32
C LYS A 107 -10.47 -8.16 6.14
N GLU A 108 -11.37 -7.35 6.71
CA GLU A 108 -11.33 -5.89 6.73
C GLU A 108 -10.23 -5.32 7.64
N ALA A 109 -9.65 -6.13 8.52
CA ALA A 109 -8.53 -5.78 9.41
C ALA A 109 -7.15 -6.21 8.86
N VAL A 110 -7.13 -6.81 7.67
CA VAL A 110 -5.90 -7.22 6.98
C VAL A 110 -5.56 -6.20 5.90
N MET A 111 -4.43 -5.52 6.04
CA MET A 111 -3.84 -4.64 5.04
C MET A 111 -2.77 -5.38 4.26
N ILE A 112 -2.86 -5.40 2.93
CA ILE A 112 -1.83 -6.00 2.06
C ILE A 112 -1.40 -4.95 1.04
N SER A 113 -0.11 -4.63 0.99
CA SER A 113 0.48 -3.64 0.09
C SER A 113 1.71 -4.18 -0.64
N CYS A 114 2.06 -3.56 -1.75
CA CYS A 114 3.26 -3.87 -2.52
C CYS A 114 4.30 -2.73 -2.42
N THR A 115 5.58 -3.07 -2.42
CA THR A 115 6.67 -2.09 -2.40
C THR A 115 6.79 -1.29 -3.69
N HIS A 116 6.29 -1.83 -4.80
CA HIS A 116 6.47 -1.27 -6.15
C HIS A 116 7.88 -1.44 -6.71
N THR A 117 8.57 -2.53 -6.41
CA THR A 117 9.80 -2.89 -7.14
C THR A 117 9.48 -3.12 -8.63
N HIS A 118 10.27 -2.52 -9.52
CA HIS A 118 10.22 -2.75 -10.98
C HIS A 118 11.17 -3.88 -11.41
N SER A 119 11.60 -4.72 -10.46
CA SER A 119 12.54 -5.82 -10.66
C SER A 119 12.00 -7.15 -10.11
N ALA A 120 10.68 -7.33 -10.18
CA ALA A 120 10.00 -8.56 -9.79
C ALA A 120 9.13 -9.11 -10.93
N THR A 121 8.85 -10.41 -10.90
CA THR A 121 7.91 -11.02 -11.84
C THR A 121 6.47 -10.62 -11.51
N SER A 122 5.59 -10.71 -12.51
CA SER A 122 4.21 -10.24 -12.37
C SER A 122 3.34 -11.16 -11.52
N VAL A 123 2.58 -10.55 -10.60
CA VAL A 123 1.33 -11.11 -10.03
C VAL A 123 0.12 -10.23 -10.34
N LEU A 124 0.25 -9.32 -11.31
CA LEU A 124 -0.79 -8.36 -11.70
C LEU A 124 -1.94 -9.01 -12.48
N GLY A 125 -1.75 -10.22 -13.01
CA GLY A 125 -2.76 -10.89 -13.82
C GLY A 125 -3.22 -10.05 -15.03
N ASN A 126 -4.47 -10.23 -15.45
CA ASN A 126 -5.11 -9.33 -16.40
C ASN A 126 -5.67 -8.11 -15.68
N ARG A 127 -4.89 -7.04 -15.61
CA ARG A 127 -5.30 -5.78 -14.97
C ARG A 127 -6.59 -5.15 -15.53
N PHE A 128 -7.09 -5.58 -16.69
CA PHE A 128 -8.35 -5.12 -17.30
C PHE A 128 -9.56 -5.99 -16.95
N GLU A 129 -9.38 -7.02 -16.12
CA GLU A 129 -10.45 -7.80 -15.53
C GLU A 129 -10.56 -7.45 -14.03
N THR A 130 -11.76 -7.48 -13.48
CA THR A 130 -11.98 -7.20 -12.05
C THR A 130 -11.78 -8.47 -11.21
N GLU A 131 -12.09 -9.61 -11.78
CA GLU A 131 -11.98 -10.93 -11.17
C GLU A 131 -11.30 -11.88 -12.15
N GLN A 132 -10.43 -12.74 -11.62
CA GLN A 132 -9.78 -13.80 -12.36
C GLN A 132 -9.45 -14.96 -11.42
N GLU A 133 -9.22 -16.12 -12.01
CA GLU A 133 -8.54 -17.21 -11.32
C GLU A 133 -7.07 -16.84 -11.07
N LEU A 134 -6.50 -17.38 -9.99
CA LEU A 134 -5.10 -17.18 -9.67
C LEU A 134 -4.24 -18.14 -10.50
N ASP A 135 -3.20 -17.61 -11.12
CA ASP A 135 -2.15 -18.46 -11.68
C ASP A 135 -1.30 -19.10 -10.56
N ALA A 136 -0.33 -19.93 -10.96
CA ALA A 136 0.51 -20.67 -10.02
C ALA A 136 1.30 -19.73 -9.10
N TYR A 137 1.90 -18.65 -9.63
CA TYR A 137 2.72 -17.75 -8.84
C TYR A 137 1.86 -16.84 -7.96
N GLN A 138 0.71 -16.37 -8.45
CA GLN A 138 -0.29 -15.66 -7.66
C GLN A 138 -0.79 -16.53 -6.49
N THR A 139 -1.00 -17.83 -6.71
CA THR A 139 -1.37 -18.79 -5.67
C THR A 139 -0.25 -18.93 -4.63
N THR A 140 1.00 -19.10 -5.06
CA THR A 140 2.17 -19.14 -4.16
C THR A 140 2.28 -17.89 -3.30
N VAL A 141 2.08 -16.71 -3.88
CA VAL A 141 2.12 -15.44 -3.12
C VAL A 141 0.95 -15.35 -2.14
N ALA A 142 -0.27 -15.74 -2.53
CA ALA A 142 -1.41 -15.78 -1.62
C ALA A 142 -1.18 -16.74 -0.45
N ASP A 143 -0.60 -17.93 -0.71
CA ASP A 143 -0.21 -18.89 0.33
C ASP A 143 0.83 -18.30 1.28
N ALA A 144 1.86 -17.65 0.75
CA ALA A 144 2.91 -17.00 1.55
C ALA A 144 2.37 -15.87 2.44
N ILE A 145 1.38 -15.12 1.96
CA ILE A 145 0.69 -14.09 2.77
C ILE A 145 -0.05 -14.74 3.95
N VAL A 146 -0.85 -15.78 3.68
CA VAL A 146 -1.60 -16.49 4.72
C VAL A 146 -0.63 -17.11 5.74
N GLU A 147 0.45 -17.74 5.27
CA GLU A 147 1.47 -18.33 6.15
C GLU A 147 2.23 -17.27 6.97
N GLY A 148 2.63 -16.16 6.36
CA GLY A 148 3.31 -15.08 7.07
C GLY A 148 2.44 -14.50 8.19
N VAL A 149 1.14 -14.31 7.93
CA VAL A 149 0.19 -13.87 8.97
C VAL A 149 0.03 -14.94 10.06
N ARG A 150 -0.05 -16.22 9.70
CA ARG A 150 -0.11 -17.33 10.65
C ARG A 150 1.12 -17.35 11.57
N GLN A 151 2.31 -17.24 11.00
CA GLN A 151 3.57 -17.20 11.75
C GLN A 151 3.65 -15.96 12.65
N ALA A 152 3.19 -14.80 12.18
CA ALA A 152 3.11 -13.59 12.99
C ALA A 152 2.14 -13.76 14.19
N VAL A 153 1.03 -14.48 14.03
CA VAL A 153 0.14 -14.83 15.16
C VAL A 153 0.83 -15.79 16.13
N LEU A 154 1.49 -16.84 15.63
CA LEU A 154 2.16 -17.84 16.47
C LEU A 154 3.33 -17.29 17.28
N THR A 155 3.99 -16.25 16.76
CA THR A 155 5.10 -15.54 17.43
C THR A 155 4.63 -14.34 18.26
N SER A 156 3.31 -14.15 18.40
CA SER A 156 2.73 -13.02 19.12
C SER A 156 3.09 -13.04 20.61
N GLN A 157 3.63 -11.91 21.08
CA GLN A 157 4.15 -11.71 22.44
C GLN A 157 3.77 -10.32 22.95
N PRO A 158 3.82 -10.06 24.28
CA PRO A 158 3.61 -8.72 24.80
C PRO A 158 4.49 -7.70 24.09
N ALA A 159 3.91 -6.57 23.72
CA ALA A 159 4.52 -5.58 22.86
C ALA A 159 4.26 -4.15 23.34
N GLN A 160 5.15 -3.26 22.94
CA GLN A 160 4.98 -1.83 23.01
C GLN A 160 5.25 -1.25 21.62
N LEU A 161 4.48 -0.24 21.24
CA LEU A 161 4.60 0.44 19.96
C LEU A 161 4.87 1.92 20.19
N GLY A 162 5.77 2.47 19.38
CA GLY A 162 6.01 3.91 19.29
C GLY A 162 5.86 4.39 17.85
N PHE A 163 5.45 5.64 17.69
CA PHE A 163 5.38 6.30 16.39
C PHE A 163 6.22 7.58 16.36
N THR A 164 6.91 7.81 15.24
CA THR A 164 7.53 9.10 14.92
C THR A 164 7.65 9.28 13.41
N THR A 165 8.14 10.45 13.01
CA THR A 165 8.52 10.73 11.63
C THR A 165 9.93 11.30 11.56
N ILE A 166 10.59 11.10 10.42
CA ILE A 166 11.83 11.79 10.06
C ILE A 166 11.71 12.40 8.67
N GLN A 167 12.60 13.33 8.33
CA GLN A 167 12.64 13.96 7.02
C GLN A 167 13.83 13.44 6.21
N ARG A 168 13.58 13.09 4.94
CA ARG A 168 14.56 12.63 3.95
C ARG A 168 14.27 13.29 2.60
N PRO A 169 14.62 14.57 2.42
CA PRO A 169 14.36 15.30 1.17
C PRO A 169 15.31 14.94 0.04
N ASP A 170 16.47 14.36 0.34
CA ASP A 170 17.55 14.17 -0.63
C ASP A 170 17.26 13.10 -1.69
N HIS A 171 16.24 12.25 -1.47
CA HIS A 171 15.92 11.13 -2.35
C HIS A 171 14.54 11.22 -3.01
N VAL A 172 13.76 12.29 -2.78
CA VAL A 172 12.41 12.43 -3.36
C VAL A 172 12.31 13.67 -4.25
N PHE A 173 12.00 13.46 -5.51
CA PHE A 173 11.83 14.52 -6.50
C PHE A 173 10.57 14.29 -7.31
N ASN A 174 9.78 15.36 -7.50
CA ASN A 174 8.65 15.30 -8.41
C ASN A 174 9.15 15.09 -9.85
N ARG A 175 8.63 14.05 -10.49
CA ARG A 175 9.11 13.58 -11.78
C ARG A 175 8.35 14.14 -12.97
N ARG A 176 7.34 14.97 -12.72
CA ARG A 176 6.53 15.65 -13.74
C ARG A 176 6.97 17.09 -13.86
N TRP A 177 7.28 17.56 -15.07
CA TRP A 177 7.90 18.87 -15.29
C TRP A 177 7.19 19.68 -16.37
N PHE A 178 7.02 20.97 -16.10
CA PHE A 178 6.78 21.96 -17.14
C PHE A 178 8.08 22.20 -17.94
N LEU A 179 7.94 22.27 -19.26
CA LEU A 179 9.03 22.55 -20.18
C LEU A 179 8.83 23.87 -20.90
N LYS A 180 9.90 24.44 -21.44
CA LYS A 180 9.84 25.63 -22.30
C LYS A 180 8.87 25.41 -23.48
N PRO A 181 8.16 26.47 -23.92
CA PRO A 181 7.30 26.39 -25.10
C PRO A 181 8.04 25.82 -26.31
N GLY A 182 7.43 24.84 -26.98
CA GLY A 182 8.01 24.16 -28.14
C GLY A 182 8.90 22.95 -27.84
N SER A 183 9.28 22.72 -26.57
CA SER A 183 10.14 21.58 -26.20
C SER A 183 9.37 20.29 -25.88
N MET A 184 8.04 20.35 -25.73
CA MET A 184 7.24 19.18 -25.39
C MET A 184 7.09 18.25 -26.60
N PRO A 185 7.50 16.97 -26.50
CA PRO A 185 7.25 16.01 -27.55
C PRO A 185 5.77 15.62 -27.59
N PRO A 186 5.26 15.16 -28.75
CA PRO A 186 3.92 14.59 -28.80
C PRO A 186 3.81 13.35 -27.90
N ASN A 187 2.66 13.22 -27.26
CA ASN A 187 2.28 12.05 -26.50
C ASN A 187 1.93 10.88 -27.44
N PRO A 188 1.66 9.67 -26.93
CA PRO A 188 1.38 8.51 -27.77
C PRO A 188 0.17 8.66 -28.71
N PHE A 189 -0.73 9.60 -28.42
CA PHE A 189 -1.91 9.91 -29.22
C PHE A 189 -1.67 11.03 -30.25
N GLY A 190 -0.47 11.60 -30.29
CA GLY A 190 -0.10 12.71 -31.18
C GLY A 190 -0.42 14.11 -30.64
N GLU A 191 -0.88 14.21 -29.39
CA GLU A 191 -1.23 15.49 -28.75
C GLU A 191 -0.05 16.05 -27.95
N ILE A 192 -0.08 17.34 -27.59
CA ILE A 192 0.95 17.98 -26.77
C ILE A 192 0.46 18.14 -25.33
N ASP A 193 1.10 17.45 -24.39
CA ASP A 193 0.84 17.60 -22.95
C ASP A 193 1.41 18.91 -22.39
N MET A 194 0.95 19.35 -21.22
CA MET A 194 1.57 20.51 -20.53
C MET A 194 2.77 20.12 -19.68
N VAL A 195 2.84 18.86 -19.25
CA VAL A 195 3.92 18.35 -18.40
C VAL A 195 4.46 17.01 -18.88
N LYS A 196 5.78 16.85 -18.73
CA LYS A 196 6.50 15.63 -19.10
C LYS A 196 6.89 14.84 -17.86
N MET A 197 6.57 13.55 -17.83
CA MET A 197 7.17 12.61 -16.89
C MET A 197 8.62 12.31 -17.32
N ASN A 198 9.54 12.33 -16.36
CA ASN A 198 10.96 11.98 -16.54
C ASN A 198 11.61 12.70 -17.74
N PRO A 199 11.66 14.05 -17.76
CA PRO A 199 12.39 14.78 -18.79
C PRO A 199 13.90 14.48 -18.74
N SER A 200 14.65 14.93 -19.76
CA SER A 200 16.11 14.84 -19.72
C SER A 200 16.68 15.65 -18.55
N ALA A 201 17.33 14.98 -17.60
CA ALA A 201 17.95 15.62 -16.46
C ALA A 201 19.09 16.57 -16.91
N GLY A 202 19.19 17.74 -16.28
CA GLY A 202 20.10 18.81 -16.66
C GLY A 202 19.68 19.60 -17.91
N SER A 203 18.52 19.32 -18.50
CA SER A 203 18.06 20.03 -19.70
C SER A 203 17.81 21.52 -19.41
N ALA A 204 18.25 22.38 -20.33
CA ALA A 204 17.97 23.81 -20.30
C ALA A 204 16.48 24.14 -20.48
N ASP A 205 15.66 23.16 -20.89
CA ASP A 205 14.23 23.35 -21.13
C ASP A 205 13.35 23.14 -19.90
N LEU A 206 13.93 22.69 -18.78
CA LEU A 206 13.22 22.50 -17.52
C LEU A 206 12.79 23.86 -16.94
N ILE A 207 11.48 24.04 -16.72
CA ILE A 207 10.95 25.21 -16.00
C ILE A 207 10.87 24.88 -14.51
N GLU A 208 9.91 24.04 -14.12
CA GLU A 208 9.66 23.65 -12.73
C GLU A 208 8.88 22.33 -12.64
N PRO A 209 8.97 21.63 -11.49
CA PRO A 209 8.15 20.45 -11.24
C PRO A 209 6.65 20.82 -11.13
N ALA A 210 5.80 19.88 -11.52
CA ALA A 210 4.35 20.10 -11.61
C ALA A 210 3.59 19.78 -10.32
N GLY A 211 4.28 19.39 -9.25
CA GLY A 211 3.69 19.02 -7.96
C GLY A 211 4.72 18.98 -6.83
N PRO A 212 4.24 18.82 -5.58
CA PRO A 212 5.10 18.78 -4.40
C PRO A 212 5.86 17.45 -4.28
N THR A 213 6.64 17.34 -3.21
CA THR A 213 7.28 16.12 -2.71
C THR A 213 6.88 15.89 -1.27
N ASP A 214 6.91 14.64 -0.81
CA ASP A 214 6.71 14.28 0.60
C ASP A 214 7.97 13.58 1.13
N PRO A 215 8.87 14.34 1.78
CA PRO A 215 10.11 13.80 2.33
C PRO A 215 9.93 13.06 3.66
N THR A 216 8.70 12.93 4.15
CA THR A 216 8.43 12.31 5.45
C THR A 216 8.55 10.80 5.36
N VAL A 217 9.39 10.22 6.21
CA VAL A 217 9.37 8.79 6.52
C VAL A 217 8.57 8.61 7.80
N SER A 218 7.42 7.94 7.72
CA SER A 218 6.61 7.57 8.88
C SER A 218 7.10 6.26 9.47
N ILE A 219 7.18 6.15 10.80
CA ILE A 219 7.83 5.01 11.48
C ILE A 219 6.93 4.51 12.61
N LEU A 220 6.55 3.24 12.55
CA LEU A 220 5.97 2.45 13.63
C LEU A 220 7.02 1.45 14.11
N ALA A 221 7.56 1.63 15.30
CA ALA A 221 8.52 0.71 15.88
C ALA A 221 7.83 -0.16 16.95
N VAL A 222 7.96 -1.47 16.83
CA VAL A 222 7.31 -2.43 17.72
C VAL A 222 8.36 -3.27 18.44
N ARG A 223 8.31 -3.28 19.76
CA ARG A 223 9.29 -3.97 20.60
C ARG A 223 8.63 -4.74 21.73
N GLN A 224 9.34 -5.71 22.28
CA GLN A 224 9.01 -6.33 23.55
C GLN A 224 9.24 -5.34 24.71
N PRO A 225 8.61 -5.55 25.88
CA PRO A 225 8.87 -4.75 27.08
C PRO A 225 10.34 -4.70 27.52
N ASP A 226 11.13 -5.72 27.19
CA ASP A 226 12.58 -5.76 27.47
C ASP A 226 13.42 -4.95 26.47
N GLY A 227 12.79 -4.34 25.47
CA GLY A 227 13.43 -3.51 24.45
C GLY A 227 13.90 -4.25 23.19
N ARG A 228 13.74 -5.59 23.09
CA ARG A 228 14.03 -6.31 21.85
C ARG A 228 13.01 -5.97 20.77
N MET A 229 13.49 -5.64 19.57
CA MET A 229 12.64 -5.29 18.44
C MET A 229 11.90 -6.51 17.89
N ILE A 230 10.60 -6.34 17.63
CA ILE A 230 9.75 -7.31 16.94
C ILE A 230 9.70 -6.94 15.46
N SER A 231 9.39 -5.67 15.17
CA SER A 231 9.22 -5.19 13.81
C SER A 231 9.37 -3.67 13.75
N VAL A 232 9.68 -3.18 12.56
CA VAL A 232 9.55 -1.77 12.21
C VAL A 232 8.73 -1.70 10.94
N PHE A 233 7.61 -0.99 10.97
CA PHE A 233 6.87 -0.64 9.77
C PHE A 233 7.15 0.83 9.45
N ALA A 234 7.78 1.06 8.31
CA ALA A 234 8.04 2.40 7.79
C ALA A 234 7.29 2.62 6.47
N SER A 235 6.97 3.88 6.17
CA SER A 235 6.49 4.29 4.85
C SER A 235 7.23 5.51 4.36
N TYR A 236 7.62 5.50 3.09
CA TYR A 236 8.30 6.61 2.43
C TYR A 236 7.72 6.81 1.03
N SER A 237 7.43 8.06 0.66
CA SER A 237 6.79 8.44 -0.62
C SER A 237 7.78 8.46 -1.79
N LEU A 238 8.71 7.51 -1.81
CA LEU A 238 9.63 7.28 -2.90
C LEU A 238 9.21 6.01 -3.65
N HIS A 239 9.16 6.13 -4.98
CA HIS A 239 8.99 5.04 -5.92
C HIS A 239 10.11 4.00 -5.77
N TYR A 240 10.29 3.05 -6.69
CA TYR A 240 11.54 2.29 -6.72
C TYR A 240 12.75 3.20 -7.05
N VAL A 241 13.95 2.78 -6.66
CA VAL A 241 15.20 3.49 -6.94
C VAL A 241 15.84 3.00 -8.24
N GLY A 242 15.81 1.69 -8.50
CA GLY A 242 16.33 1.09 -9.72
C GLY A 242 17.85 1.03 -9.79
N GLY A 243 18.40 1.07 -11.01
CA GLY A 243 19.83 0.78 -11.24
C GLY A 243 20.15 -0.71 -11.07
N VAL A 244 19.17 -1.57 -11.33
CA VAL A 244 19.26 -3.03 -11.29
C VAL A 244 19.83 -3.55 -12.63
N GLY A 245 20.63 -4.62 -12.59
CA GLY A 245 21.10 -5.29 -13.80
C GLY A 245 19.96 -5.78 -14.69
N ASN A 246 20.15 -5.79 -16.01
CA ASN A 246 19.10 -6.18 -16.94
C ASN A 246 18.70 -7.67 -16.74
N GLY A 247 17.44 -7.93 -16.44
CA GLY A 247 16.94 -9.28 -16.17
C GLY A 247 17.17 -9.76 -14.73
N HIS A 248 17.66 -8.92 -13.81
CA HIS A 248 17.88 -9.30 -12.42
C HIS A 248 16.60 -9.11 -11.60
N ILE A 249 16.24 -10.12 -10.82
CA ILE A 249 15.20 -10.03 -9.79
C ILE A 249 15.79 -9.36 -8.54
N SER A 250 15.09 -8.36 -8.01
CA SER A 250 15.48 -7.60 -6.81
C SER A 250 14.27 -6.99 -6.11
N SER A 251 14.32 -6.97 -4.78
CA SER A 251 13.37 -6.24 -3.92
C SER A 251 13.63 -4.73 -3.89
N ASP A 252 14.60 -4.25 -4.67
CA ASP A 252 15.02 -2.86 -4.79
C ASP A 252 15.51 -2.28 -3.44
N TYR A 253 15.54 -0.96 -3.27
CA TYR A 253 16.00 -0.34 -2.02
C TYR A 253 15.15 -0.73 -0.79
N PHE A 254 13.94 -1.27 -0.98
CA PHE A 254 13.05 -1.69 0.11
C PHE A 254 13.62 -2.88 0.90
N GLY A 255 14.09 -3.92 0.20
CA GLY A 255 14.74 -5.04 0.87
C GLY A 255 16.10 -4.66 1.43
N MET A 256 16.88 -3.85 0.71
CA MET A 256 18.16 -3.33 1.22
C MET A 256 17.97 -2.48 2.48
N PHE A 257 16.90 -1.69 2.57
CA PHE A 257 16.53 -0.96 3.79
C PHE A 257 16.26 -1.92 4.95
N CYS A 258 15.54 -3.02 4.69
CA CYS A 258 15.23 -4.01 5.72
C CYS A 258 16.49 -4.69 6.24
N ASP A 259 17.36 -5.14 5.34
CA ASP A 259 18.61 -5.82 5.68
C ASP A 259 19.56 -4.88 6.43
N GLU A 260 19.65 -3.62 5.98
CA GLU A 260 20.46 -2.60 6.63
C GLU A 260 19.95 -2.27 8.03
N LEU A 261 18.62 -2.18 8.23
CA LEU A 261 18.05 -1.91 9.55
C LEU A 261 18.32 -3.05 10.53
N VAL A 262 18.25 -4.30 10.08
CA VAL A 262 18.67 -5.47 10.88
C VAL A 262 20.15 -5.39 11.22
N ARG A 263 21.01 -5.05 10.24
CA ARG A 263 22.45 -4.89 10.44
C ARG A 263 22.78 -3.82 11.48
N LEU A 264 22.13 -2.66 11.42
CA LEU A 264 22.31 -1.57 12.38
C LEU A 264 21.81 -1.93 13.77
N ALA A 265 20.71 -2.69 13.88
CA ALA A 265 20.12 -3.11 15.15
C ALA A 265 20.91 -4.19 15.91
N GLY A 266 21.84 -4.86 15.21
CA GLY A 266 22.77 -5.85 15.76
C GLY A 266 22.11 -7.17 16.17
N ASP A 267 22.94 -8.12 16.63
CA ASP A 267 22.55 -9.52 16.87
C ASP A 267 21.36 -9.69 17.83
N ARG A 268 21.22 -8.80 18.82
CA ARG A 268 20.09 -8.80 19.76
C ARG A 268 18.74 -8.69 19.05
N ASN A 269 18.71 -8.06 17.88
CA ASN A 269 17.51 -7.80 17.09
C ASN A 269 17.56 -8.51 15.73
N ALA A 270 18.40 -9.54 15.55
CA ALA A 270 18.53 -10.26 14.29
C ALA A 270 17.21 -10.90 13.79
N SER A 271 16.28 -11.18 14.71
CA SER A 271 14.94 -11.72 14.40
C SER A 271 13.89 -10.65 14.09
N MET A 272 14.24 -9.36 14.15
CA MET A 272 13.33 -8.27 13.80
C MET A 272 12.89 -8.42 12.33
N VAL A 273 11.64 -8.07 12.04
CA VAL A 273 11.12 -8.00 10.67
C VAL A 273 10.84 -6.55 10.30
N PRO A 274 11.77 -5.82 9.67
CA PRO A 274 11.51 -4.49 9.12
C PRO A 274 10.62 -4.56 7.88
N MET A 275 9.90 -3.48 7.61
CA MET A 275 9.06 -3.31 6.44
C MET A 275 9.18 -1.86 5.98
N LEU A 276 9.36 -1.66 4.67
CA LEU A 276 9.23 -0.35 4.05
C LEU A 276 8.10 -0.42 3.01
N ALA A 277 6.97 0.21 3.32
CA ALA A 277 5.84 0.32 2.43
C ALA A 277 5.98 1.57 1.53
N ASN A 278 5.44 1.48 0.31
CA ASN A 278 5.43 2.60 -0.60
C ASN A 278 4.34 3.61 -0.20
N GLY A 279 4.75 4.86 0.05
CA GLY A 279 3.84 5.98 0.31
C GLY A 279 3.15 6.47 -0.97
N THR A 280 2.93 7.78 -1.09
CA THR A 280 2.27 8.38 -2.26
C THR A 280 3.30 8.85 -3.29
N SER A 281 3.81 7.91 -4.08
CA SER A 281 4.93 8.12 -5.01
C SER A 281 4.55 8.10 -6.50
N GLY A 282 3.27 8.21 -6.86
CA GLY A 282 2.80 8.12 -8.25
C GLY A 282 3.41 9.15 -9.20
N ASP A 283 3.87 10.29 -8.67
CA ASP A 283 4.55 11.36 -9.39
C ASP A 283 5.95 11.67 -8.82
N ILE A 284 6.52 10.76 -8.04
CA ILE A 284 7.82 10.93 -7.38
C ILE A 284 8.83 9.91 -7.92
N ASN A 285 10.11 10.29 -7.98
CA ASN A 285 11.24 9.36 -8.15
C ASN A 285 12.47 9.89 -7.39
N ASN A 286 13.62 9.24 -7.54
CA ASN A 286 14.87 9.68 -6.91
C ASN A 286 15.77 10.56 -7.80
N ILE A 287 15.28 11.05 -8.93
CA ILE A 287 16.10 11.76 -9.91
C ILE A 287 15.95 13.26 -9.69
N ASN A 288 17.03 13.91 -9.27
CA ASN A 288 17.10 15.37 -9.31
C ASN A 288 17.31 15.82 -10.77
N PHE A 289 16.22 16.24 -11.42
CA PHE A 289 16.28 16.67 -12.82
C PHE A 289 17.02 17.98 -13.04
N ARG A 290 17.13 18.87 -12.03
CA ARG A 290 17.91 20.12 -12.19
C ARG A 290 19.41 19.86 -12.05
N THR A 291 19.77 19.08 -11.03
CA THR A 291 21.16 18.79 -10.67
C THR A 291 21.36 17.28 -10.77
N PRO A 292 21.54 16.74 -12.00
CA PRO A 292 21.70 15.31 -12.18
C PRO A 292 22.94 14.81 -11.43
N ARG A 293 22.80 13.62 -10.83
CA ARG A 293 23.92 12.90 -10.25
C ARG A 293 24.82 12.31 -11.33
N SER A 294 26.09 12.04 -10.97
CA SER A 294 27.00 11.27 -11.83
C SER A 294 26.48 9.85 -12.02
N GLY A 295 26.94 9.18 -13.10
CA GLY A 295 26.65 7.77 -13.32
C GLY A 295 27.13 6.91 -12.15
N GLN A 296 26.34 5.89 -11.82
CA GLN A 296 26.56 4.96 -10.72
C GLN A 296 26.66 3.54 -11.24
N LYS A 297 27.35 2.69 -10.48
CA LYS A 297 27.36 1.24 -10.75
C LYS A 297 25.97 0.66 -10.43
N PRO A 298 25.65 -0.53 -10.98
CA PRO A 298 24.45 -1.24 -10.57
C PRO A 298 24.35 -1.32 -9.04
N TYR A 299 23.14 -1.19 -8.51
CA TYR A 299 22.79 -1.27 -7.08
C TYR A 299 23.28 -0.12 -6.17
N GLU A 300 24.27 0.67 -6.62
CA GLU A 300 24.91 1.68 -5.77
C GLU A 300 23.93 2.73 -5.23
N GLN A 301 23.02 3.25 -6.07
CA GLN A 301 22.01 4.21 -5.60
C GLN A 301 21.04 3.58 -4.59
N MET A 302 20.64 2.33 -4.79
CA MET A 302 19.74 1.63 -3.86
C MET A 302 20.39 1.48 -2.50
N GLN A 303 21.67 1.08 -2.48
CA GLN A 303 22.44 0.95 -1.25
C GLN A 303 22.56 2.28 -0.51
N LEU A 304 22.85 3.37 -1.23
CA LEU A 304 22.94 4.71 -0.64
C LEU A 304 21.62 5.17 -0.04
N VAL A 305 20.51 5.05 -0.78
CA VAL A 305 19.17 5.44 -0.31
C VAL A 305 18.74 4.56 0.87
N ALA A 306 18.87 3.25 0.75
CA ALA A 306 18.55 2.29 1.80
C ALA A 306 19.33 2.58 3.08
N HIS A 307 20.63 2.84 2.98
CA HIS A 307 21.48 3.16 4.11
C HIS A 307 21.06 4.45 4.82
N ASP A 308 20.83 5.53 4.08
CA ASP A 308 20.46 6.82 4.68
C ASP A 308 19.07 6.78 5.35
N VAL A 309 18.10 6.12 4.71
CA VAL A 309 16.76 5.95 5.28
C VAL A 309 16.81 5.02 6.49
N ALA A 310 17.47 3.86 6.41
CA ALA A 310 17.59 2.90 7.51
C ALA A 310 18.34 3.49 8.71
N SER A 311 19.44 4.23 8.48
CA SER A 311 20.19 4.90 9.54
C SER A 311 19.35 5.96 10.25
N GLY A 312 18.55 6.73 9.49
CA GLY A 312 17.61 7.68 10.05
C GLY A 312 16.54 7.03 10.92
N VAL A 313 15.92 5.97 10.41
CA VAL A 313 14.92 5.19 11.14
C VAL A 313 15.53 4.61 12.41
N PHE A 314 16.71 4.00 12.31
CA PHE A 314 17.43 3.43 13.44
C PHE A 314 17.69 4.45 14.55
N ALA A 315 18.18 5.63 14.20
CA ALA A 315 18.41 6.71 15.16
C ALA A 315 17.09 7.17 15.83
N ALA A 316 16.02 7.30 15.06
CA ALA A 316 14.72 7.75 15.56
C ALA A 316 14.06 6.74 16.52
N MET A 317 14.32 5.43 16.36
CA MET A 317 13.78 4.41 17.27
C MET A 317 14.22 4.58 18.73
N ALA A 318 15.40 5.19 18.95
CA ALA A 318 15.94 5.41 20.28
C ALA A 318 15.21 6.53 21.05
N THR A 319 14.50 7.42 20.36
CA THR A 319 13.82 8.58 20.95
C THR A 319 12.31 8.40 21.10
N LEU A 320 11.80 7.21 20.75
CA LEU A 320 10.38 6.91 20.77
C LEU A 320 9.84 6.72 22.19
N ASN A 321 8.64 7.28 22.42
CA ASN A 321 7.80 6.90 23.53
C ASN A 321 7.02 5.64 23.13
N TYR A 322 7.25 4.54 23.83
CA TYR A 322 6.61 3.26 23.55
C TYR A 322 5.46 3.02 24.53
N SER A 323 4.27 2.69 24.01
CA SER A 323 3.11 2.30 24.80
C SER A 323 2.70 0.86 24.48
N GLY A 324 2.37 0.09 25.52
CA GLY A 324 1.67 -1.19 25.40
C GLY A 324 0.16 -1.08 25.62
N ASP A 325 -0.33 0.12 25.90
CA ASP A 325 -1.74 0.43 26.10
C ASP A 325 -2.22 1.24 24.89
N LEU A 326 -2.68 0.54 23.87
CA LEU A 326 -3.11 1.09 22.59
C LEU A 326 -4.33 0.32 22.11
N SER A 327 -5.37 1.03 21.72
CA SER A 327 -6.54 0.41 21.08
C SER A 327 -6.36 0.35 19.57
N LEU A 328 -6.90 -0.70 18.96
CA LEU A 328 -6.87 -0.93 17.53
C LEU A 328 -8.26 -0.71 16.94
N GLY A 329 -8.32 -0.27 15.68
CA GLY A 329 -9.56 -0.12 14.94
C GLY A 329 -9.31 -0.22 13.44
N PHE A 330 -10.36 -0.51 12.69
CA PHE A 330 -10.28 -0.58 11.23
C PHE A 330 -11.62 -0.23 10.57
N ARG A 331 -11.52 0.22 9.33
CA ARG A 331 -12.64 0.36 8.39
C ARG A 331 -12.21 -0.05 7.01
N TYR A 332 -13.14 -0.64 6.28
CA TYR A 332 -12.95 -1.05 4.90
C TYR A 332 -14.20 -0.73 4.10
N ARG A 333 -14.03 -0.17 2.90
CA ARG A 333 -15.11 0.14 1.97
C ARG A 333 -14.68 -0.18 0.55
N GLU A 334 -15.66 -0.48 -0.29
CA GLU A 334 -15.43 -0.59 -1.72
C GLU A 334 -16.23 0.47 -2.47
N GLU A 335 -15.54 1.56 -2.81
CA GLU A 335 -16.18 2.71 -3.45
C GLU A 335 -16.42 2.44 -4.93
N PRO A 336 -17.62 2.71 -5.46
CA PRO A 336 -17.90 2.61 -6.87
C PRO A 336 -17.23 3.77 -7.60
N ILE A 337 -16.34 3.46 -8.53
CA ILE A 337 -15.61 4.44 -9.35
C ILE A 337 -15.85 4.12 -10.81
N SER A 338 -16.22 5.13 -11.60
CA SER A 338 -16.43 4.94 -13.03
C SER A 338 -15.10 4.80 -13.76
N LEU A 339 -15.08 3.94 -14.77
CA LEU A 339 -13.99 3.88 -15.73
C LEU A 339 -14.15 4.96 -16.79
N ARG A 340 -13.02 5.45 -17.30
CA ARG A 340 -12.98 6.33 -18.47
C ARG A 340 -13.37 5.54 -19.71
N MET A 341 -14.34 6.06 -20.46
CA MET A 341 -14.70 5.55 -21.77
C MET A 341 -13.84 6.21 -22.85
N PRO A 342 -13.12 5.44 -23.68
CA PRO A 342 -12.52 5.98 -24.89
C PRO A 342 -13.59 6.57 -25.83
N THR A 343 -13.28 7.71 -26.45
CA THR A 343 -14.15 8.35 -27.46
C THR A 343 -14.18 7.54 -28.77
N PRO A 344 -15.20 7.71 -29.63
CA PRO A 344 -15.22 7.08 -30.96
C PRO A 344 -13.95 7.37 -31.78
N GLU A 345 -13.43 8.60 -31.70
CA GLU A 345 -12.20 9.02 -32.37
C GLU A 345 -10.98 8.29 -31.83
N GLN A 346 -10.88 8.11 -30.50
CA GLN A 346 -9.80 7.33 -29.88
C GLN A 346 -9.87 5.84 -30.23
N ILE A 347 -11.08 5.27 -30.34
CA ILE A 347 -11.26 3.88 -30.78
C ILE A 347 -10.86 3.72 -32.25
N GLN A 348 -11.24 4.67 -33.11
CA GLN A 348 -10.84 4.68 -34.51
C GLN A 348 -9.32 4.81 -34.65
N TRP A 349 -8.71 5.77 -33.96
CA TRP A 349 -7.26 5.95 -33.91
C TRP A 349 -6.55 4.66 -33.47
N ALA A 350 -7.02 4.03 -32.39
CA ALA A 350 -6.41 2.81 -31.88
C ALA A 350 -6.51 1.65 -32.90
N THR A 351 -7.66 1.50 -33.53
CA THR A 351 -7.90 0.47 -34.56
C THR A 351 -6.99 0.69 -35.77
N SER A 352 -6.89 1.93 -36.27
CA SER A 352 -6.01 2.27 -37.40
C SER A 352 -4.53 2.10 -37.07
N THR A 353 -4.12 2.45 -35.84
CA THR A 353 -2.74 2.26 -35.38
C THR A 353 -2.37 0.78 -35.36
N LEU A 354 -3.28 -0.09 -34.92
CA LEU A 354 -3.01 -1.54 -34.85
C LEU A 354 -3.07 -2.26 -36.20
N ALA A 355 -3.78 -1.69 -37.18
CA ALA A 355 -3.78 -2.17 -38.56
C ALA A 355 -2.45 -1.93 -39.29
N SER A 356 -1.62 -1.00 -38.79
CA SER A 356 -0.29 -0.77 -39.34
C SER A 356 0.68 -1.90 -38.94
N PRO A 357 1.71 -2.20 -39.76
CA PRO A 357 2.69 -3.24 -39.46
C PRO A 357 3.33 -3.06 -38.08
N ALA A 358 3.44 -4.16 -37.33
CA ALA A 358 4.09 -4.14 -36.02
C ALA A 358 5.60 -3.82 -36.17
N PRO A 359 6.21 -3.13 -35.17
CA PRO A 359 7.64 -2.91 -35.16
C PRO A 359 8.40 -4.24 -35.00
N SER A 360 9.72 -4.22 -35.25
CA SER A 360 10.58 -5.35 -34.93
C SER A 360 10.48 -5.74 -33.46
N ALA A 361 10.59 -7.04 -33.16
CA ALA A 361 10.54 -7.55 -31.80
C ALA A 361 11.57 -6.85 -30.89
N GLY A 362 11.15 -6.44 -29.70
CA GLY A 362 11.98 -5.72 -28.73
C GLY A 362 12.01 -4.19 -28.90
N THR A 363 11.45 -3.65 -29.97
CA THR A 363 11.34 -2.19 -30.16
C THR A 363 10.08 -1.66 -29.47
N THR A 364 10.24 -0.64 -28.62
CA THR A 364 9.10 0.03 -27.97
C THR A 364 8.39 0.95 -28.96
N ASP A 365 7.09 0.74 -29.13
CA ASP A 365 6.20 1.60 -29.92
C ASP A 365 5.05 2.08 -29.01
N LEU A 366 5.17 3.31 -28.52
CA LEU A 366 4.19 3.86 -27.58
C LEU A 366 2.80 4.00 -28.21
N PRO A 367 2.61 4.62 -29.40
CA PRO A 367 1.30 4.65 -30.06
C PRO A 367 0.63 3.28 -30.12
N ARG A 368 1.35 2.23 -30.53
CA ARG A 368 0.80 0.87 -30.59
C ARG A 368 0.41 0.34 -29.22
N ILE A 369 1.27 0.46 -28.21
CA ILE A 369 0.98 0.04 -26.83
C ILE A 369 -0.29 0.73 -26.30
N TYR A 370 -0.43 2.03 -26.55
CA TYR A 370 -1.58 2.80 -26.10
C TYR A 370 -2.84 2.53 -26.92
N ALA A 371 -2.72 2.17 -28.20
CA ALA A 371 -3.84 1.67 -28.98
C ALA A 371 -4.39 0.35 -28.40
N GLU A 372 -3.52 -0.61 -28.06
CA GLU A 372 -3.92 -1.87 -27.41
C GLU A 372 -4.60 -1.62 -26.05
N ARG A 373 -4.00 -0.76 -25.21
CA ARG A 373 -4.57 -0.39 -23.90
C ARG A 373 -5.92 0.32 -24.05
N THR A 374 -6.08 1.16 -25.06
CA THR A 374 -7.33 1.88 -25.35
C THR A 374 -8.44 0.90 -25.71
N LEU A 375 -8.18 -0.07 -26.60
CA LEU A 375 -9.19 -1.06 -26.96
C LEU A 375 -9.53 -2.00 -25.80
N ARG A 376 -8.54 -2.43 -25.00
CA ARG A 376 -8.79 -3.23 -23.79
C ARG A 376 -9.61 -2.48 -22.75
N LEU A 377 -9.34 -1.18 -22.55
CA LEU A 377 -10.15 -0.34 -21.67
C LEU A 377 -11.57 -0.16 -22.21
N ALA A 378 -11.74 0.01 -23.52
CA ALA A 378 -13.07 0.09 -24.13
C ALA A 378 -13.88 -1.19 -23.86
N GLU A 379 -13.25 -2.37 -23.97
CA GLU A 379 -13.91 -3.65 -23.70
C GLU A 379 -14.25 -3.80 -22.21
N GLN A 380 -13.31 -3.50 -21.32
CA GLN A 380 -13.55 -3.51 -19.88
C GLN A 380 -14.69 -2.57 -19.49
N ALA A 381 -14.69 -1.35 -20.01
CA ALA A 381 -15.66 -0.35 -19.61
C ALA A 381 -17.05 -0.60 -20.23
N LYS A 382 -17.15 -1.39 -21.31
CA LYS A 382 -18.44 -1.93 -21.79
C LYS A 382 -19.01 -3.01 -20.87
N SER A 383 -18.16 -3.90 -20.36
CA SER A 383 -18.60 -5.03 -19.51
C SER A 383 -18.76 -4.64 -18.04
N SER A 384 -17.95 -3.69 -17.56
CA SER A 384 -17.89 -3.23 -16.17
C SER A 384 -17.53 -1.74 -16.13
N PRO A 385 -18.47 -0.84 -16.47
CA PRO A 385 -18.24 0.61 -16.50
C PRO A 385 -17.92 1.22 -15.13
N ILE A 386 -18.31 0.53 -14.06
CA ILE A 386 -18.04 0.92 -12.67
C ILE A 386 -17.27 -0.23 -12.02
N ILE A 387 -16.16 0.10 -11.38
CA ILE A 387 -15.39 -0.84 -10.56
C ILE A 387 -15.46 -0.44 -9.10
N ARG A 388 -15.41 -1.43 -8.21
CA ARG A 388 -15.43 -1.25 -6.77
C ARG A 388 -14.00 -1.26 -6.24
N LEU A 389 -13.51 -0.11 -5.80
CA LEU A 389 -12.13 0.04 -5.36
C LEU A 389 -11.98 -0.17 -3.86
N PRO A 390 -11.12 -1.11 -3.41
CA PRO A 390 -10.90 -1.36 -1.99
C PRO A 390 -10.15 -0.21 -1.32
N LEU A 391 -10.80 0.41 -0.33
CA LEU A 391 -10.23 1.44 0.55
C LEU A 391 -10.23 0.94 1.98
N GLN A 392 -9.21 1.31 2.75
CA GLN A 392 -9.05 0.88 4.13
C GLN A 392 -8.45 1.99 4.98
N VAL A 393 -8.89 2.08 6.22
CA VAL A 393 -8.23 2.85 7.29
C VAL A 393 -7.97 1.92 8.45
N LEU A 394 -6.72 1.87 8.91
CA LEU A 394 -6.34 1.26 10.18
C LEU A 394 -6.09 2.36 11.21
N ARG A 395 -6.55 2.14 12.44
CA ARG A 395 -6.26 2.98 13.61
C ARG A 395 -5.44 2.19 14.63
N ILE A 396 -4.34 2.77 15.09
CA ILE A 396 -3.47 2.22 16.14
C ILE A 396 -3.25 3.32 17.18
N GLY A 397 -3.95 3.28 18.31
CA GLY A 397 -4.07 4.45 19.19
C GLY A 397 -4.69 5.61 18.43
N ASP A 398 -3.95 6.72 18.31
CA ASP A 398 -4.34 7.91 17.55
C ASP A 398 -3.87 7.89 16.08
N ILE A 399 -3.01 6.94 15.73
CA ILE A 399 -2.34 6.89 14.43
C ILE A 399 -3.29 6.36 13.36
N GLY A 400 -3.37 7.04 12.22
CA GLY A 400 -4.16 6.63 11.06
C GLY A 400 -3.30 6.13 9.89
N ILE A 401 -3.62 4.95 9.36
CA ILE A 401 -3.04 4.44 8.11
C ILE A 401 -4.15 4.29 7.09
N GLY A 402 -4.20 5.17 6.09
CA GLY A 402 -5.09 5.05 4.94
C GLY A 402 -4.42 4.25 3.82
N THR A 403 -5.22 3.60 2.97
CA THR A 403 -4.70 2.86 1.81
C THR A 403 -5.53 3.06 0.56
N MET A 404 -4.88 3.13 -0.60
CA MET A 404 -5.52 3.11 -1.92
C MET A 404 -4.87 2.08 -2.86
N PRO A 405 -5.62 1.49 -3.81
CA PRO A 405 -5.12 0.43 -4.68
C PRO A 405 -4.51 0.97 -5.98
N CYS A 406 -3.92 2.16 -5.93
CA CYS A 406 -3.38 2.89 -7.09
C CYS A 406 -1.96 3.39 -6.81
N GLU A 407 -1.27 3.87 -7.86
CA GLU A 407 -0.10 4.73 -7.71
C GLU A 407 -0.56 6.17 -7.43
N VAL A 408 -0.63 6.53 -6.15
CA VAL A 408 -1.25 7.77 -5.67
C VAL A 408 -0.28 8.95 -5.77
N PHE A 409 -0.75 10.08 -6.28
CA PHE A 409 0.03 11.31 -6.33
C PHE A 409 0.32 11.88 -4.94
N CYS A 410 1.50 12.46 -4.80
CA CYS A 410 2.02 12.98 -3.54
C CYS A 410 1.07 13.96 -2.83
N GLU A 411 0.44 14.86 -3.59
CA GLU A 411 -0.44 15.89 -3.00
C GLU A 411 -1.70 15.32 -2.35
N ILE A 412 -2.20 14.16 -2.80
CA ILE A 412 -3.35 13.48 -2.20
C ILE A 412 -2.96 12.92 -0.81
N GLY A 413 -1.77 12.34 -0.70
CA GLY A 413 -1.23 11.86 0.57
C GLY A 413 -0.98 12.99 1.56
N LEU A 414 -0.41 14.10 1.08
CA LEU A 414 -0.22 15.32 1.90
C LEU A 414 -1.54 15.91 2.37
N GLU A 415 -2.60 15.86 1.56
CA GLU A 415 -3.92 16.29 1.97
C GLU A 415 -4.49 15.42 3.08
N LEU A 416 -4.47 14.09 2.94
CA LEU A 416 -4.91 13.17 3.99
C LEU A 416 -4.15 13.40 5.30
N LYS A 417 -2.82 13.56 5.23
CA LYS A 417 -1.97 13.85 6.39
C LYS A 417 -2.41 15.13 7.12
N ARG A 418 -2.83 16.15 6.38
CA ARG A 418 -3.26 17.44 6.93
C ARG A 418 -4.67 17.41 7.49
N THR A 419 -5.60 16.66 6.90
CA THR A 419 -7.04 16.77 7.19
C THR A 419 -7.61 15.63 8.02
N SER A 420 -6.94 14.47 8.09
CA SER A 420 -7.41 13.34 8.90
C SER A 420 -7.55 13.72 10.38
N LYS A 421 -8.62 13.25 11.03
CA LYS A 421 -8.80 13.35 12.48
C LYS A 421 -7.94 12.34 13.26
N LEU A 422 -7.48 11.28 12.61
CA LEU A 422 -6.46 10.40 13.17
C LEU A 422 -5.11 11.03 12.90
N GLN A 423 -4.38 11.36 13.97
CA GLN A 423 -3.09 12.02 13.88
C GLN A 423 -2.09 11.34 14.81
N PRO A 424 -0.88 11.03 14.34
CA PRO A 424 -0.37 11.28 12.98
C PRO A 424 -0.97 10.32 11.92
N ALA A 425 -1.03 10.77 10.67
CA ALA A 425 -1.55 9.98 9.55
C ALA A 425 -0.51 9.64 8.47
N MET A 426 -0.76 8.57 7.73
CA MET A 426 -0.05 8.23 6.49
C MET A 426 -0.98 7.58 5.47
N LEU A 427 -0.63 7.69 4.18
CA LEU A 427 -1.35 7.06 3.08
C LEU A 427 -0.40 6.14 2.31
N LEU A 428 -0.82 4.88 2.13
CA LEU A 428 -0.09 3.89 1.35
C LEU A 428 -0.71 3.74 -0.03
N SER A 429 0.14 3.68 -1.04
CA SER A 429 -0.25 3.29 -2.40
C SER A 429 -0.28 1.77 -2.52
N LEU A 430 -0.86 1.26 -3.62
CA LEU A 430 -0.70 -0.13 -4.06
C LEU A 430 -1.14 -1.18 -3.02
N ALA A 431 -2.19 -0.85 -2.27
CA ALA A 431 -2.79 -1.77 -1.31
C ALA A 431 -4.00 -2.49 -1.91
N HIS A 432 -4.17 -3.78 -1.61
CA HIS A 432 -5.32 -4.63 -2.00
C HIS A 432 -5.51 -4.84 -3.52
N GLY A 433 -4.72 -4.20 -4.36
CA GLY A 433 -4.83 -4.29 -5.80
C GLY A 433 -3.96 -3.26 -6.54
N TYR A 434 -4.07 -3.27 -7.87
CA TYR A 434 -3.38 -2.34 -8.76
C TYR A 434 -4.34 -1.83 -9.84
N PHE A 435 -4.77 -0.58 -9.73
CA PHE A 435 -5.71 0.04 -10.66
C PHE A 435 -5.09 1.16 -11.52
N GLY A 436 -3.75 1.23 -11.56
CA GLY A 436 -2.99 2.21 -12.32
C GLY A 436 -2.74 3.49 -11.51
N TYR A 437 -2.50 4.59 -12.22
CA TYR A 437 -2.21 5.89 -11.59
C TYR A 437 -3.46 6.59 -11.09
N LEU A 438 -3.32 7.27 -9.94
CA LEU A 438 -4.35 8.13 -9.37
C LEU A 438 -3.81 9.58 -9.25
N PRO A 439 -3.85 10.35 -10.35
CA PRO A 439 -3.59 11.78 -10.30
C PRO A 439 -4.75 12.54 -9.67
N SER A 440 -4.46 13.75 -9.18
CA SER A 440 -5.52 14.68 -8.77
C SER A 440 -6.24 15.28 -9.99
N VAL A 441 -7.40 15.89 -9.74
CA VAL A 441 -8.21 16.54 -10.77
C VAL A 441 -7.42 17.56 -11.59
N ARG A 442 -6.52 18.34 -10.96
CA ARG A 442 -5.73 19.35 -11.70
C ARG A 442 -4.75 18.70 -12.66
N HIS A 443 -4.19 17.53 -12.31
CA HIS A 443 -3.20 16.85 -13.13
C HIS A 443 -3.80 16.27 -14.40
N HIS A 444 -5.07 15.86 -14.40
CA HIS A 444 -5.78 15.48 -15.62
C HIS A 444 -5.81 16.62 -16.66
N ARG A 445 -5.90 17.88 -16.22
CA ARG A 445 -5.88 19.05 -17.11
C ARG A 445 -4.49 19.34 -17.69
N LEU A 446 -3.44 18.92 -16.99
CA LEU A 446 -2.05 19.09 -17.43
C LEU A 446 -1.59 18.02 -18.42
N GLY A 447 -2.32 16.91 -18.56
CA GLY A 447 -1.91 15.77 -19.37
C GLY A 447 -0.71 15.03 -18.78
N GLY A 448 0.08 14.37 -19.63
CA GLY A 448 1.29 13.64 -19.27
C GLY A 448 1.04 12.21 -18.83
N TYR A 449 2.10 11.39 -18.83
CA TYR A 449 2.08 9.93 -18.72
C TYR A 449 1.03 9.33 -17.76
N GLU A 450 1.03 9.78 -16.51
CA GLU A 450 0.17 9.26 -15.44
C GLU A 450 -1.33 9.54 -15.66
N THR A 451 -1.69 10.36 -16.65
CA THR A 451 -3.08 10.71 -17.00
C THR A 451 -3.54 10.11 -18.33
N TRP A 452 -2.62 9.51 -19.10
CA TRP A 452 -2.92 8.93 -20.40
C TRP A 452 -3.90 7.76 -20.29
N LEU A 453 -4.81 7.68 -21.25
CA LEU A 453 -5.82 6.63 -21.33
C LEU A 453 -5.14 5.26 -21.41
N GLY A 454 -5.37 4.39 -20.43
CA GLY A 454 -4.74 3.07 -20.33
C GLY A 454 -3.56 2.96 -19.36
N THR A 455 -2.99 4.10 -18.95
CA THR A 455 -2.10 4.21 -17.78
C THR A 455 -2.89 4.61 -16.54
N ASN A 456 -3.79 5.59 -16.72
CA ASN A 456 -4.90 5.87 -15.84
C ASN A 456 -6.22 5.43 -16.53
N ARG A 457 -7.08 4.76 -15.77
CA ARG A 457 -8.35 4.21 -16.26
C ARG A 457 -9.56 4.76 -15.51
N LEU A 458 -9.34 5.34 -14.34
CA LEU A 458 -10.39 5.85 -13.47
C LEU A 458 -10.84 7.22 -13.93
N GLU A 459 -12.10 7.57 -13.66
CA GLU A 459 -12.63 8.90 -13.96
C GLU A 459 -11.81 10.03 -13.28
N PRO A 460 -11.77 11.24 -13.87
CA PRO A 460 -10.90 12.31 -13.38
C PRO A 460 -11.11 12.76 -11.93
N THR A 461 -12.29 12.49 -11.35
CA THR A 461 -12.65 12.83 -9.97
C THR A 461 -12.42 11.69 -8.98
N ALA A 462 -11.94 10.52 -9.42
CA ALA A 462 -11.77 9.35 -8.57
C ALA A 462 -10.93 9.64 -7.31
N SER A 463 -9.89 10.47 -7.42
CA SER A 463 -9.05 10.86 -6.27
C SER A 463 -9.83 11.57 -5.18
N VAL A 464 -10.82 12.39 -5.54
CA VAL A 464 -11.67 13.11 -4.58
C VAL A 464 -12.55 12.13 -3.83
N THR A 465 -13.30 11.29 -4.55
CA THR A 465 -14.19 10.28 -3.94
C THR A 465 -13.45 9.33 -3.02
N MET A 466 -12.28 8.85 -3.44
CA MET A 466 -11.47 7.94 -2.63
C MET A 466 -10.92 8.61 -1.38
N LEU A 467 -10.42 9.85 -1.49
CA LEU A 467 -9.91 10.60 -0.35
C LEU A 467 -11.02 10.92 0.67
N GLU A 468 -12.19 11.38 0.20
CA GLU A 468 -13.35 11.65 1.05
C GLU A 468 -13.79 10.41 1.82
N SER A 469 -13.83 9.24 1.18
CA SER A 469 -14.17 7.98 1.86
C SER A 469 -13.15 7.61 2.94
N LEU A 470 -11.84 7.78 2.69
CA LEU A 470 -10.80 7.57 3.71
C LEU A 470 -10.94 8.54 4.89
N LEU A 471 -11.25 9.81 4.63
CA LEU A 471 -11.44 10.81 5.68
C LEU A 471 -12.69 10.50 6.52
N GLN A 472 -13.79 10.10 5.88
CA GLN A 472 -15.00 9.69 6.60
C GLN A 472 -14.74 8.45 7.48
N MET A 473 -14.03 7.44 6.97
CA MET A 473 -13.64 6.28 7.77
C MET A 473 -12.72 6.65 8.93
N SER A 474 -11.83 7.63 8.74
CA SER A 474 -10.96 8.15 9.80
C SER A 474 -11.77 8.87 10.89
N ASP A 475 -12.76 9.66 10.49
CA ASP A 475 -13.67 10.35 11.40
C ASP A 475 -14.48 9.37 12.25
N GLU A 476 -15.03 8.31 11.64
CA GLU A 476 -15.76 7.25 12.34
C GLU A 476 -14.87 6.56 13.39
N LEU A 477 -13.63 6.24 13.03
CA LEU A 477 -12.68 5.60 13.94
C LEU A 477 -12.21 6.51 15.08
N ALA A 478 -12.09 7.82 14.83
CA ALA A 478 -11.71 8.80 15.84
C ALA A 478 -12.83 9.01 16.88
N LEU A 479 -14.09 9.03 16.43
CA LEU A 479 -15.26 9.11 17.31
C LEU A 479 -15.36 7.88 18.22
N GLU A 480 -15.18 6.68 17.67
CA GLU A 480 -15.18 5.43 18.46
C GLU A 480 -14.09 5.38 19.54
N ALA A 481 -12.92 5.96 19.26
CA ALA A 481 -11.84 6.03 20.24
C ALA A 481 -12.23 6.92 21.43
N THR A 482 -12.80 8.10 21.13
CA THR A 482 -13.22 9.08 22.14
C THR A 482 -14.35 8.55 23.02
N GLU A 483 -15.34 7.89 22.42
CA GLU A 483 -16.48 7.33 23.18
C GLU A 483 -16.03 6.26 24.18
N LYS A 484 -15.06 5.41 23.79
CA LYS A 484 -14.49 4.39 24.68
C LYS A 484 -13.72 4.99 25.85
N GLU A 485 -13.02 6.10 25.65
CA GLU A 485 -12.35 6.82 26.73
C GLU A 485 -13.35 7.43 27.73
N THR A 486 -14.48 7.96 27.26
CA THR A 486 -15.52 8.52 28.15
C THR A 486 -16.31 7.49 28.96
N ILE A 487 -16.39 6.24 28.49
CA ILE A 487 -17.15 5.17 29.16
C ILE A 487 -16.27 4.37 30.14
N ALA A 488 -14.94 4.44 30.03
CA ALA A 488 -14.04 3.84 31.01
C ALA A 488 -14.26 4.51 32.39
N PRO A 489 -14.63 3.76 33.45
CA PRO A 489 -14.89 4.35 34.75
C PRO A 489 -13.63 5.06 35.23
N ALA A 490 -13.76 6.33 35.61
CA ALA A 490 -12.72 7.06 36.31
C ALA A 490 -12.24 6.20 37.48
N THR A 491 -11.07 5.59 37.34
CA THR A 491 -10.45 4.83 38.42
C THR A 491 -10.13 5.83 39.51
N THR A 492 -10.99 5.85 40.51
CA THR A 492 -10.85 6.63 41.73
C THR A 492 -9.51 6.26 42.36
N LYS A 493 -8.63 7.26 42.46
CA LYS A 493 -7.45 7.22 43.34
C LYS A 493 -7.86 7.08 44.80
#